data_AF-A0A7X9JI40-F1
#
_entry.id   AF-A0A7X9JI40-F1
#
_cell.length_a   1.000
_cell.length_b   1.000
_cell.length_c   1.000
_cell.angle_alpha   90.00
_cell.angle_beta   90.00
_cell.angle_gamma   90.00
#
_symmetry.space_group_name_H-M   'P 1'
#
loop_
_entity.id
_entity.type
_entity.pdbx_description
1 polymer ?
#
loop_
_entity_poly.entity_id
_entity_poly.type
_entity_poly.pdbx_seq_one_letter_code
_entity_poly.pdbx_strand_id
1 'polypeptide(L)' 'SIFEYIEIFYNRKRLHSAIGYRPPVEYEGLTKLT' A
#
# COMPACT_ATOMS: atom_id res chain seq x y z
N SER A 1 4.39 -16.64 7.69
CA SER A 1 5.57 -16.91 6.82
C SER A 1 6.13 -15.59 6.26
N ILE A 2 7.20 -15.58 5.44
CA ILE A 2 7.69 -14.35 4.80
C ILE A 2 6.63 -13.69 3.89
N PHE A 3 5.81 -14.49 3.21
CA PHE A 3 4.72 -14.01 2.37
C PHE A 3 3.68 -13.24 3.19
N GLU A 4 3.24 -13.84 4.30
CA GLU A 4 2.30 -13.21 5.24
C GLU A 4 2.84 -11.91 5.83
N TYR A 5 4.14 -11.86 6.16
CA TYR A 5 4.78 -10.63 6.61
C TYR A 5 4.72 -9.52 5.54
N ILE A 6 5.00 -9.88 4.28
CA ILE A 6 4.99 -8.95 3.16
C ILE A 6 3.58 -8.38 2.95
N GLU A 7 2.56 -9.23 2.94
CA GLU A 7 1.18 -8.79 2.67
C GLU A 7 0.53 -8.05 3.84
N ILE A 8 0.65 -8.59 5.06
CA ILE A 8 -0.05 -8.05 6.22
C ILE A 8 0.67 -6.84 6.82
N PHE A 9 2.00 -6.77 6.75
CA PHE A 9 2.75 -5.69 7.41
C PHE A 9 3.50 -4.78 6.45
N TYR A 10 4.32 -5.33 5.55
CA TYR A 10 5.22 -4.51 4.74
C TYR A 10 4.46 -3.68 3.71
N ASN A 11 3.65 -4.30 2.86
CA ASN A 11 2.92 -3.62 1.79
C ASN A 11 1.95 -2.55 2.33
N ARG A 12 1.43 -2.72 3.55
CA ARG A 12 0.55 -1.72 4.19
C ARG A 12 1.27 -0.45 4.65
N LYS A 13 2.60 -0.50 4.83
CA LYS A 13 3.40 0.63 5.35
C LYS A 13 4.37 1.20 4.33
N ARG A 14 4.67 0.47 3.25
CA ARG A 14 5.64 0.88 2.24
C ARG A 14 5.14 2.12 1.49
N LEU A 15 5.96 3.16 1.46
CA LEU A 15 5.68 4.36 0.68
C LEU A 15 6.25 4.20 -0.74
N HIS A 16 5.44 4.54 -1.73
CA HIS A 16 5.82 4.46 -3.14
C HIS A 16 5.85 5.88 -3.73
N SER A 17 7.01 6.31 -4.20
CA SER A 17 7.21 7.64 -4.80
C SER A 17 6.30 7.88 -6.02
N ALA A 18 6.05 6.83 -6.81
CA ALA A 18 5.17 6.87 -7.98
C ALA A 18 3.71 7.24 -7.65
N ILE A 19 3.25 7.02 -6.42
CA ILE A 19 1.87 7.32 -5.98
C ILE A 19 1.82 8.39 -4.88
N GLY A 20 2.84 9.24 -4.84
CA GLY A 20 2.91 10.38 -3.91
C GLY A 20 3.27 9.96 -2.49
N TYR A 21 4.15 8.97 -2.34
CA TYR A 21 4.59 8.45 -1.04
C TYR A 21 3.43 7.97 -0.18
N ARG A 22 2.55 7.17 -0.77
CA ARG A 22 1.44 6.53 -0.06
C ARG A 22 1.53 5.02 -0.13
N PRO A 23 1.00 4.29 0.86
CA PRO A 23 0.78 2.86 0.75
C PRO A 23 -0.24 2.51 -0.35
N PRO A 24 -0.12 1.35 -0.99
CA PRO A 24 -1.06 0.88 -2.01
C PRO A 24 -2.52 0.89 -1.54
N VAL A 25 -2.78 0.49 -0.28
CA VAL A 25 -4.14 0.46 0.29
C VAL A 25 -4.79 1.85 0.37
N GLU A 26 -4.02 2.90 0.66
CA GLU A 26 -4.53 4.26 0.69
C GLU A 26 -4.77 4.80 -0.72
N TYR A 27 -3.85 4.48 -1.64
CA TYR A 27 -3.97 4.87 -3.04
C TYR A 27 -5.19 4.23 -3.71
N GLU A 28 -5.40 2.93 -3.53
CA GLU A 28 -6.58 2.21 -4.02
C GLU A 28 -7.89 2.71 -3.38
N GLY A 29 -7.85 3.14 -2.12
CA GLY A 29 -9.00 3.76 -1.46
C GLY A 29 -9.39 5.09 -2.09
N LEU A 30 -8.40 5.90 -2.48
CA LEU A 30 -8.63 7.19 -3.13
C LEU A 30 -9.15 7.03 -4.57
N THR A 31 -8.61 6.09 -5.35
CA THR A 31 -9.05 5.88 -6.74
C THR A 31 -10.47 5.35 -6.86
N LYS A 32 -10.97 4.61 -5.86
CA LYS A 32 -12.35 4.08 -5.86
C LYS A 32 -13.43 5.12 -5.55
N LEU A 33 -13.05 6.31 -5.08
CA LEU A 33 -13.98 7.38 -4.68
C LEU A 33 -14.26 8.40 -5.80
N THR A 34 -13.65 8.22 -6.99
CA THR A 34 -13.84 9.10 -8.17
C THR A 34 -14.50 8.32 -9.29
#